data_AF-A0A6L9SCM9-F1
#
_entry.id   AF-A0A6L9SCM9-F1
#
_cell.length_a   1.000
_cell.length_b   1.000
_cell.length_c   1.000
_cell.angle_alpha   90.00
_cell.angle_beta   90.00
_cell.angle_gamma   90.00
#
_symmetry.space_group_name_H-M   'P 1'
#
loop_
_entity.id
_entity.type
_entity.pdbx_description
1 polymer ?
#
loop_
_entity_poly.entity_id
_entity_poly.type
_entity_poly.pdbx_seq_one_letter_code
_entity_poly.pdbx_strand_id
1 'polypeptide(L)'
;MDITSHGPATPTRRSVLIAGGGTLAGLAGAASTVLPAAAAPASHSERLLFDGGGSERLNGITYHSFRIPCLVRTRQDTLIAFVEGRASSNRDWGNINLLYKRSTDNGATWSGLREVVGVGQGTWGNPTAVADRQTGTVWLFMSWNPAGYSQNGHDGTTRITAWEHRKVYVSRSTDDGVTWSAPEDVTEALKPRTRGNGQTWAWDAMGPGAGIQTRGGRLVIPALHRHLYSDDRGETWKVQRITDVSTGAYQEGTSEGAVVELLDGRLMRNDRAVGSVWETAKRRWVATGTIEDGFSTYAPDATLLDPRAQGSILRYNSDSPARIMFLNSASTVTRTKMRVRISYDEGRTWPISRPLSDAPLPSWPGLGTGNWAEGGYSSMAKTADYHVGALVELNENTGSSASSHRSIVFRKFNLPWILNGRTEPLTSP
;
A
#
# COMPACT_ATOMS: atom_id res chain seq x y z
N MET A 1 -65.63 35.34 45.59
CA MET A 1 -64.49 34.88 46.39
C MET A 1 -63.25 35.06 45.53
N ASP A 2 -62.66 36.24 45.41
CA ASP A 2 -62.19 37.19 46.46
C ASP A 2 -60.96 36.65 47.21
N ILE A 3 -59.87 37.39 47.40
CA ILE A 3 -59.67 38.83 47.12
C ILE A 3 -58.22 39.15 46.67
N THR A 4 -58.00 40.43 46.33
CA THR A 4 -56.77 41.12 45.84
C THR A 4 -55.50 40.89 46.70
N SER A 5 -54.27 41.35 46.41
CA SER A 5 -53.71 42.51 45.68
C SER A 5 -52.17 42.29 45.53
N HIS A 6 -51.35 42.96 44.71
CA HIS A 6 -51.16 44.40 44.43
C HIS A 6 -50.64 44.65 42.99
N GLY A 7 -50.68 45.91 42.55
CA GLY A 7 -50.26 46.35 41.21
C GLY A 7 -49.01 47.26 41.16
N PRO A 8 -48.96 48.32 40.31
CA PRO A 8 -47.85 48.42 39.35
C PRO A 8 -47.14 49.80 39.28
N ALA A 9 -46.01 49.87 38.56
CA ALA A 9 -45.50 51.13 37.98
C ALA A 9 -44.54 50.93 36.79
N THR A 10 -44.80 51.64 35.69
CA THR A 10 -43.81 52.08 34.68
C THR A 10 -43.71 53.61 34.82
N PRO A 11 -42.55 54.26 34.56
CA PRO A 11 -42.39 54.87 33.22
C PRO A 11 -40.93 55.10 32.74
N THR A 12 -40.75 55.25 31.41
CA THR A 12 -39.83 56.16 30.66
C THR A 12 -38.39 56.46 31.19
N ARG A 13 -37.33 56.64 30.39
CA ARG A 13 -37.21 57.51 29.19
C ARG A 13 -35.77 57.49 28.62
N ARG A 14 -35.59 58.08 27.43
CA ARG A 14 -34.33 58.66 26.85
C ARG A 14 -33.20 57.70 26.43
N SER A 15 -33.04 57.58 25.11
CA SER A 15 -31.77 57.30 24.44
C SER A 15 -30.73 58.38 24.74
N VAL A 16 -29.45 58.00 24.79
CA VAL A 16 -28.29 58.91 24.82
C VAL A 16 -27.28 58.40 23.80
N LEU A 17 -26.84 59.25 22.86
CA LEU A 17 -25.67 58.96 22.04
C LEU A 17 -24.41 59.17 22.89
N ILE A 18 -23.51 58.19 22.90
CA ILE A 18 -22.13 58.38 23.35
C ILE A 18 -21.21 58.06 22.17
N ALA A 19 -20.58 59.09 21.61
CA ALA A 19 -19.51 58.93 20.64
C ALA A 19 -18.23 58.54 21.40
N GLY A 20 -17.89 57.25 21.40
CA GLY A 20 -16.63 56.73 21.95
C GLY A 20 -15.64 56.44 20.83
N GLY A 21 -14.56 57.22 20.73
CA GLY A 21 -13.46 56.97 19.81
C GLY A 21 -12.63 55.75 20.25
N GLY A 22 -12.93 54.57 19.70
CA GLY A 22 -12.13 53.36 19.88
C GLY A 22 -11.13 53.19 18.73
N THR A 23 -9.87 52.89 19.05
CA THR A 23 -8.82 52.66 18.04
C THR A 23 -9.12 51.41 17.21
N LEU A 24 -8.91 51.51 15.89
CA LEU A 24 -8.84 50.36 14.99
C LEU A 24 -7.55 49.56 15.28
N ALA A 25 -7.59 48.76 16.34
CA ALA A 25 -6.61 47.71 16.57
C ALA A 25 -6.73 46.66 15.46
N GLY A 26 -5.92 46.82 14.42
CA GLY A 26 -5.89 45.89 13.30
C GLY A 26 -5.52 44.49 13.77
N LEU A 27 -6.51 43.60 13.83
CA LEU A 27 -6.30 42.16 13.94
C LEU A 27 -5.65 41.67 12.64
N ALA A 28 -4.34 41.87 12.54
CA ALA A 28 -3.49 41.21 11.57
C ALA A 28 -3.60 39.70 11.84
N GLY A 29 -4.51 39.04 11.12
CA GLY A 29 -4.70 37.61 11.24
C GLY A 29 -3.37 36.92 11.04
N ALA A 30 -2.92 36.18 12.04
CA ALA A 30 -1.66 35.46 11.99
C ALA A 30 -1.76 34.38 10.90
N ALA A 31 -1.33 34.72 9.69
CA ALA A 31 -1.21 33.80 8.59
C ALA A 31 -0.28 32.68 9.05
N SER A 32 -0.83 31.48 9.28
CA SER A 32 -0.07 30.32 9.70
C SER A 32 0.88 29.94 8.57
N THR A 33 2.11 30.44 8.64
CA THR A 33 3.18 30.12 7.71
C THR A 33 3.51 28.65 7.87
N VAL A 34 2.89 27.82 7.02
CA VAL A 34 3.22 26.41 6.89
C VAL A 34 4.67 26.34 6.47
N LEU A 35 5.57 26.08 7.44
CA LEU A 35 6.99 25.94 7.18
C LEU A 35 7.15 24.79 6.15
N PRO A 36 7.81 25.03 5.01
CA PRO A 36 7.97 24.01 3.99
C PRO A 36 8.75 22.83 4.60
N ALA A 37 8.38 21.60 4.24
CA ALA A 37 8.86 20.41 4.92
C ALA A 37 10.40 20.27 4.95
N ALA A 38 11.08 20.88 3.97
CA ALA A 38 12.54 21.03 3.90
C ALA A 38 13.20 21.76 5.10
N ALA A 39 12.42 22.42 5.98
CA ALA A 39 12.92 23.05 7.20
C ALA A 39 13.22 22.05 8.34
N ALA A 40 12.70 20.82 8.26
CA ALA A 40 13.02 19.77 9.23
C ALA A 40 14.34 19.04 8.87
N PRO A 41 15.13 18.55 9.86
CA PRO A 41 16.33 17.78 9.59
C PRO A 41 16.02 16.47 8.88
N ALA A 42 16.94 16.00 8.02
CA ALA A 42 16.83 14.67 7.41
C ALA A 42 16.87 13.57 8.48
N SER A 43 15.91 12.65 8.43
CA SER A 43 15.76 11.53 9.36
C SER A 43 15.46 10.25 8.59
N HIS A 44 16.18 9.18 8.95
CA HIS A 44 15.87 7.82 8.52
C HIS A 44 16.18 6.80 9.64
N SER A 45 15.63 5.60 9.53
CA SER A 45 15.92 4.46 10.39
C SER A 45 15.55 3.14 9.72
N GLU A 46 16.31 2.10 10.05
CA GLU A 46 16.30 0.78 9.40
C GLU A 46 16.11 -0.32 10.45
N ARG A 47 15.13 -1.20 10.26
CA ARG A 47 14.86 -2.33 11.15
C ARG A 47 14.59 -3.61 10.36
N LEU A 48 15.31 -4.69 10.66
CA LEU A 48 14.91 -6.03 10.28
C LEU A 48 13.59 -6.36 11.01
N LEU A 49 12.48 -6.34 10.28
CA LEU A 49 11.14 -6.50 10.87
C LEU A 49 10.68 -7.95 10.83
N PHE A 50 11.02 -8.70 9.79
CA PHE A 50 10.80 -10.13 9.70
C PHE A 50 12.10 -10.81 9.30
N ASP A 51 12.64 -11.63 10.20
CA ASP A 51 13.95 -12.28 10.03
C ASP A 51 13.78 -13.74 9.57
N GLY A 52 14.01 -13.98 8.28
CA GLY A 52 14.02 -15.32 7.70
C GLY A 52 15.37 -16.02 7.77
N GLY A 53 16.46 -15.34 8.17
CA GLY A 53 17.74 -15.99 8.48
C GLY A 53 17.80 -16.51 9.92
N GLY A 54 17.05 -15.86 10.82
CA GLY A 54 16.88 -16.24 12.21
C GLY A 54 15.82 -17.32 12.46
N SER A 55 15.45 -17.47 13.73
CA SER A 55 14.58 -18.54 14.23
C SER A 55 13.13 -18.12 14.48
N GLU A 56 12.59 -17.17 13.69
CA GLU A 56 11.21 -16.69 13.86
C GLU A 56 10.18 -17.82 13.71
N ARG A 57 9.40 -18.03 14.77
CA ARG A 57 8.57 -19.21 14.99
C ARG A 57 7.22 -18.84 15.59
N LEU A 58 6.14 -19.39 15.04
CA LEU A 58 4.78 -19.23 15.52
C LEU A 58 3.99 -20.52 15.28
N ASN A 59 3.06 -20.87 16.18
CA ASN A 59 2.17 -22.04 16.05
C ASN A 59 2.89 -23.38 15.75
N GLY A 60 4.12 -23.53 16.24
CA GLY A 60 4.95 -24.73 16.01
C GLY A 60 5.72 -24.75 14.69
N ILE A 61 5.55 -23.75 13.83
CA ILE A 61 6.21 -23.58 12.53
C ILE A 61 7.34 -22.55 12.69
N THR A 62 8.56 -22.90 12.25
CA THR A 62 9.64 -21.94 12.02
C THR A 62 9.63 -21.59 10.53
N TYR A 63 9.77 -20.31 10.18
CA TYR A 63 9.61 -19.86 8.79
C TYR A 63 10.95 -19.60 8.11
N HIS A 64 11.27 -20.35 7.05
CA HIS A 64 12.48 -20.15 6.24
C HIS A 64 12.53 -18.79 5.52
N SER A 65 11.38 -18.18 5.21
CA SER A 65 11.37 -16.93 4.44
C SER A 65 10.13 -16.09 4.67
N PHE A 66 10.34 -14.78 4.73
CA PHE A 66 9.30 -13.77 4.79
C PHE A 66 9.33 -12.94 3.51
N ARG A 67 8.20 -12.90 2.79
CA ARG A 67 8.09 -12.28 1.46
C ARG A 67 6.76 -11.55 1.25
N ILE A 68 6.66 -10.80 0.15
CA ILE A 68 5.41 -10.15 -0.30
C ILE A 68 4.81 -9.23 0.78
N PRO A 69 5.51 -8.13 1.14
CA PRO A 69 5.08 -7.24 2.21
C PRO A 69 3.85 -6.38 1.85
N CYS A 70 3.03 -6.10 2.85
CA CYS A 70 1.92 -5.13 2.82
C CYS A 70 1.99 -4.26 4.09
N LEU A 71 1.90 -2.93 3.94
CA LEU A 71 1.93 -1.99 5.06
C LEU A 71 0.71 -1.06 4.99
N VAL A 72 -0.03 -0.97 6.09
CA VAL A 72 -1.10 0.03 6.27
C VAL A 72 -0.95 0.75 7.61
N ARG A 73 -1.48 1.97 7.66
CA ARG A 73 -1.74 2.72 8.90
C ARG A 73 -3.24 2.71 9.16
N THR A 74 -3.65 2.39 10.39
CA THR A 74 -5.06 2.38 10.78
C THR A 74 -5.58 3.79 11.09
N ARG A 75 -6.86 3.89 11.48
CA ARG A 75 -7.43 5.13 12.04
C ARG A 75 -6.81 5.56 13.38
N GLN A 76 -6.21 4.62 14.13
CA GLN A 76 -5.56 4.88 15.43
C GLN A 76 -4.04 5.04 15.30
N ASP A 77 -3.55 5.30 14.09
CA ASP A 77 -2.13 5.51 13.75
C ASP A 77 -1.20 4.30 13.95
N THR A 78 -1.73 3.17 14.41
CA THR A 78 -1.09 1.86 14.38
C THR A 78 -0.64 1.50 12.96
N LEU A 79 0.60 1.03 12.83
CA LEU A 79 1.09 0.39 11.63
C LEU A 79 0.85 -1.12 11.71
N ILE A 80 0.26 -1.70 10.67
CA ILE A 80 0.15 -3.15 10.50
C ILE A 80 0.99 -3.54 9.29
N ALA A 81 2.01 -4.37 9.53
CA ALA A 81 2.87 -4.94 8.51
C ALA A 81 2.49 -6.42 8.31
N PHE A 82 1.92 -6.76 7.16
CA PHE A 82 1.60 -8.13 6.76
C PHE A 82 2.68 -8.71 5.84
N VAL A 83 2.79 -10.03 5.84
CA VAL A 83 3.80 -10.77 5.09
C VAL A 83 3.34 -12.20 4.81
N GLU A 84 3.86 -12.82 3.75
CA GLU A 84 3.83 -14.27 3.58
C GLU A 84 4.94 -14.90 4.43
N GLY A 85 4.56 -15.68 5.45
CA GLY A 85 5.45 -16.58 6.17
C GLY A 85 5.56 -17.90 5.42
N ARG A 86 6.66 -18.10 4.70
CA ARG A 86 6.91 -19.28 3.86
C ARG A 86 7.69 -20.32 4.67
N ALA A 87 7.06 -21.45 4.97
CA ALA A 87 7.56 -22.36 6.01
C ALA A 87 8.87 -23.06 5.61
N SER A 88 8.92 -23.69 4.43
CA SER A 88 9.97 -24.64 4.05
C SER A 88 11.00 -24.14 3.03
N SER A 89 10.73 -23.04 2.33
CA SER A 89 11.62 -22.46 1.31
C SER A 89 11.15 -21.06 0.92
N ASN A 90 11.93 -20.35 0.11
CA ASN A 90 11.52 -19.05 -0.44
C ASN A 90 10.53 -19.11 -1.63
N ARG A 91 10.04 -20.31 -2.02
CA ARG A 91 9.21 -20.54 -3.21
C ARG A 91 7.81 -19.94 -3.11
N ASP A 92 7.16 -19.67 -4.24
CA ASP A 92 5.82 -19.06 -4.31
C ASP A 92 4.66 -20.07 -4.12
N TRP A 93 4.91 -21.22 -3.48
CA TRP A 93 3.93 -22.29 -3.28
C TRP A 93 4.29 -23.22 -2.11
N GLY A 94 3.34 -24.08 -1.73
CA GLY A 94 3.44 -24.96 -0.56
C GLY A 94 2.86 -24.31 0.69
N ASN A 95 3.27 -24.79 1.87
CA ASN A 95 2.79 -24.27 3.15
C ASN A 95 3.29 -22.83 3.37
N ILE A 96 2.38 -21.86 3.19
CA ILE A 96 2.64 -20.43 3.34
C ILE A 96 1.47 -19.83 4.12
N ASN A 97 1.78 -19.18 5.24
CA ASN A 97 0.81 -18.59 6.15
C ASN A 97 0.80 -17.06 5.97
N LEU A 98 -0.36 -16.43 6.21
CA LEU A 98 -0.49 -14.98 6.16
C LEU A 98 -0.28 -14.41 7.56
N LEU A 99 0.86 -13.74 7.75
CA LEU A 99 1.37 -13.31 9.05
C LEU A 99 1.45 -11.78 9.14
N TYR A 100 1.56 -11.26 10.36
CA TYR A 100 1.71 -9.82 10.59
C TYR A 100 2.47 -9.47 11.88
N LYS A 101 2.88 -8.20 11.96
CA LYS A 101 3.34 -7.51 13.18
C LYS A 101 2.66 -6.14 13.27
N ARG A 102 2.45 -5.65 14.50
CA ARG A 102 1.85 -4.33 14.79
C ARG A 102 2.82 -3.41 15.50
N SER A 103 2.75 -2.12 15.21
CA SER A 103 3.41 -1.05 15.94
C SER A 103 2.40 0.05 16.28
N THR A 104 2.38 0.50 17.53
CA THR A 104 1.52 1.59 18.02
C THR A 104 2.32 2.88 18.27
N ASP A 105 3.56 2.95 17.77
CA ASP A 105 4.55 4.01 18.05
C ASP A 105 5.28 4.48 16.77
N ASN A 106 4.55 4.48 15.65
CA ASN A 106 5.06 4.87 14.32
C ASN A 106 6.26 4.05 13.84
N GLY A 107 6.33 2.78 14.21
CA GLY A 107 7.34 1.82 13.77
C GLY A 107 8.60 1.75 14.63
N ALA A 108 8.64 2.45 15.78
CA ALA A 108 9.80 2.44 16.68
C ALA A 108 9.96 1.09 17.41
N THR A 109 8.86 0.48 17.85
CA THR A 109 8.79 -0.89 18.35
C THR A 109 7.68 -1.67 17.63
N TRP A 110 7.77 -3.00 17.66
CA TRP A 110 6.85 -3.89 16.96
C TRP A 110 6.54 -5.11 17.82
N SER A 111 5.33 -5.65 17.67
CA SER A 111 4.93 -6.90 18.30
C SER A 111 5.78 -8.08 17.84
N GLY A 112 5.77 -9.16 18.64
CA GLY A 112 6.10 -10.49 18.12
C GLY A 112 5.22 -10.88 16.92
N LEU A 113 5.65 -11.92 16.20
CA LEU A 113 4.97 -12.47 15.03
C LEU A 113 3.53 -12.92 15.39
N ARG A 114 2.56 -12.58 14.54
CA ARG A 114 1.15 -12.96 14.65
C ARG A 114 0.65 -13.54 13.33
N GLU A 115 -0.47 -14.26 13.38
CA GLU A 115 -1.08 -14.94 12.23
C GLU A 115 -2.47 -14.37 11.96
N VAL A 116 -2.79 -14.11 10.68
CA VAL A 116 -4.16 -13.90 10.21
C VAL A 116 -4.78 -15.25 9.86
N VAL A 117 -4.05 -16.06 9.08
CA VAL A 117 -4.47 -17.41 8.71
C VAL A 117 -3.27 -18.29 8.36
N GLY A 118 -3.27 -19.51 8.91
CA GLY A 118 -2.28 -20.55 8.67
C GLY A 118 -2.87 -21.95 8.48
N VAL A 119 -4.15 -22.04 8.09
CA VAL A 119 -4.88 -23.31 8.06
C VAL A 119 -4.52 -24.16 6.82
N GLY A 120 -4.28 -25.45 7.04
CA GLY A 120 -3.93 -26.42 6.02
C GLY A 120 -2.43 -26.46 5.71
N GLN A 121 -2.08 -26.79 4.46
CA GLN A 121 -0.71 -26.76 3.90
C GLN A 121 -0.70 -26.04 2.53
N GLY A 122 -1.76 -25.26 2.26
CA GLY A 122 -1.88 -24.45 1.05
C GLY A 122 -1.13 -23.13 1.16
N THR A 123 -1.26 -22.31 0.13
CA THR A 123 -0.54 -21.04 0.00
C THR A 123 -1.48 -19.87 0.26
N TRP A 124 -1.50 -19.35 1.49
CA TRP A 124 -2.12 -18.07 1.82
C TRP A 124 -1.15 -16.93 1.52
N GLY A 125 -1.52 -16.02 0.62
CA GLY A 125 -0.57 -14.98 0.17
C GLY A 125 -1.20 -13.79 -0.52
N ASN A 126 -0.37 -13.02 -1.23
CA ASN A 126 -0.75 -11.76 -1.86
C ASN A 126 -1.49 -10.76 -0.91
N PRO A 127 -0.99 -10.48 0.31
CA PRO A 127 -1.66 -9.55 1.23
C PRO A 127 -1.87 -8.18 0.57
N THR A 128 -3.13 -7.75 0.54
CA THR A 128 -3.54 -6.47 -0.04
C THR A 128 -4.58 -5.82 0.86
N ALA A 129 -4.13 -5.00 1.82
CA ALA A 129 -5.01 -4.39 2.82
C ALA A 129 -5.40 -2.94 2.49
N VAL A 130 -6.54 -2.51 3.02
CA VAL A 130 -6.98 -1.11 3.11
C VAL A 130 -7.56 -0.85 4.49
N ALA A 131 -7.13 0.25 5.12
CA ALA A 131 -7.75 0.75 6.34
C ALA A 131 -8.82 1.80 5.98
N ASP A 132 -10.07 1.54 6.35
CA ASP A 132 -11.13 2.54 6.29
C ASP A 132 -10.91 3.55 7.42
N ARG A 133 -10.59 4.80 7.06
CA ARG A 133 -10.36 5.90 8.02
C ARG A 133 -11.65 6.39 8.68
N GLN A 134 -12.81 5.97 8.18
CA GLN A 134 -14.14 6.42 8.60
C GLN A 134 -14.78 5.45 9.60
N THR A 135 -14.72 4.12 9.40
CA THR A 135 -15.11 3.13 10.43
C THR A 135 -13.96 2.71 11.35
N GLY A 136 -12.71 2.74 10.86
CA GLY A 136 -11.56 2.12 11.53
C GLY A 136 -11.33 0.65 11.16
N THR A 137 -12.21 0.04 10.36
CA THR A 137 -12.08 -1.35 9.88
C THR A 137 -10.85 -1.47 8.97
N VAL A 138 -10.04 -2.51 9.18
CA VAL A 138 -8.98 -2.89 8.24
C VAL A 138 -9.44 -4.13 7.47
N TRP A 139 -9.61 -3.97 6.17
CA TRP A 139 -9.93 -5.06 5.25
C TRP A 139 -8.64 -5.59 4.63
N LEU A 140 -8.47 -6.91 4.60
CA LEU A 140 -7.31 -7.60 4.02
C LEU A 140 -7.77 -8.62 2.98
N PHE A 141 -7.49 -8.32 1.72
CA PHE A 141 -7.65 -9.27 0.62
C PHE A 141 -6.40 -10.12 0.47
N MET A 142 -6.60 -11.39 0.13
CA MET A 142 -5.55 -12.39 -0.03
C MET A 142 -5.89 -13.36 -1.17
N SER A 143 -4.88 -13.97 -1.77
CA SER A 143 -5.04 -15.04 -2.76
C SER A 143 -4.62 -16.38 -2.16
N TRP A 144 -5.38 -17.43 -2.50
CA TRP A 144 -5.13 -18.79 -1.98
C TRP A 144 -5.03 -19.84 -3.09
N ASN A 145 -4.18 -20.85 -2.91
CA ASN A 145 -4.24 -22.10 -3.67
C ASN A 145 -4.02 -23.33 -2.77
N PRO A 146 -4.53 -24.52 -3.15
CA PRO A 146 -4.29 -25.75 -2.40
C PRO A 146 -2.81 -26.15 -2.36
N ALA A 147 -2.49 -27.02 -1.41
CA ALA A 147 -1.19 -27.68 -1.30
C ALA A 147 -0.88 -28.49 -2.56
N GLY A 148 0.40 -28.56 -2.95
CA GLY A 148 0.82 -29.31 -4.13
C GLY A 148 0.51 -28.66 -5.49
N TYR A 149 -0.05 -27.45 -5.52
CA TYR A 149 -0.28 -26.67 -6.75
C TYR A 149 0.66 -25.46 -6.85
N SER A 150 1.04 -25.08 -8.08
CA SER A 150 1.76 -23.83 -8.36
C SER A 150 1.36 -23.22 -9.71
N GLN A 151 1.76 -21.96 -9.97
CA GLN A 151 1.44 -21.23 -11.21
C GLN A 151 1.83 -22.00 -12.49
N ASN A 152 2.96 -22.72 -12.46
CA ASN A 152 3.57 -23.35 -13.64
C ASN A 152 3.71 -24.87 -13.54
N GLY A 153 3.53 -25.48 -12.36
CA GLY A 153 3.74 -26.91 -12.15
C GLY A 153 5.21 -27.30 -11.93
N HIS A 154 5.98 -26.44 -11.25
CA HIS A 154 7.40 -26.69 -10.96
C HIS A 154 7.58 -27.65 -9.77
N ASP A 155 8.73 -28.34 -9.72
CA ASP A 155 9.16 -29.18 -8.59
C ASP A 155 8.10 -30.19 -8.11
N GLY A 156 7.46 -30.88 -9.06
CA GLY A 156 6.45 -31.92 -8.80
C GLY A 156 5.04 -31.41 -8.48
N THR A 157 4.82 -30.09 -8.48
CA THR A 157 3.47 -29.53 -8.26
C THR A 157 2.56 -29.63 -9.49
N THR A 158 1.24 -29.72 -9.26
CA THR A 158 0.23 -29.57 -10.30
C THR A 158 0.15 -28.11 -10.76
N ARG A 159 0.06 -27.89 -12.08
CA ARG A 159 -0.10 -26.54 -12.63
C ARG A 159 -1.51 -25.99 -12.40
N ILE A 160 -1.60 -24.72 -12.00
CA ILE A 160 -2.87 -23.99 -11.89
C ILE A 160 -3.43 -23.67 -13.29
N THR A 161 -4.38 -24.51 -13.73
CA THR A 161 -5.06 -24.42 -15.05
C THR A 161 -6.57 -24.19 -14.97
N ALA A 162 -7.22 -24.42 -13.82
CA ALA A 162 -8.65 -24.21 -13.60
C ALA A 162 -8.92 -22.97 -12.72
N TRP A 163 -10.16 -22.48 -12.71
CA TRP A 163 -10.54 -21.22 -12.07
C TRP A 163 -10.56 -21.33 -10.53
N GLU A 164 -11.01 -22.46 -10.03
CA GLU A 164 -11.13 -22.83 -8.62
C GLU A 164 -9.77 -23.06 -7.92
N HIS A 165 -8.69 -23.25 -8.69
CA HIS A 165 -7.35 -23.53 -8.16
C HIS A 165 -6.63 -22.32 -7.55
N ARG A 166 -7.02 -21.07 -7.90
CA ARG A 166 -6.44 -19.84 -7.31
C ARG A 166 -7.57 -18.89 -6.90
N LYS A 167 -7.93 -18.95 -5.62
CA LYS A 167 -9.08 -18.29 -4.98
C LYS A 167 -8.77 -16.88 -4.48
N VAL A 168 -9.82 -16.11 -4.22
CA VAL A 168 -9.80 -14.80 -3.56
C VAL A 168 -10.49 -14.93 -2.22
N TYR A 169 -9.81 -14.54 -1.15
CA TYR A 169 -10.35 -14.50 0.19
C TYR A 169 -10.27 -13.08 0.76
N VAL A 170 -11.16 -12.76 1.70
CA VAL A 170 -11.12 -11.53 2.49
C VAL A 170 -11.18 -11.86 3.99
N SER A 171 -10.40 -11.15 4.79
CA SER A 171 -10.51 -11.11 6.25
C SER A 171 -10.54 -9.66 6.71
N ARG A 172 -11.12 -9.40 7.89
CA ARG A 172 -11.19 -8.03 8.45
C ARG A 172 -10.86 -7.99 9.93
N SER A 173 -10.32 -6.87 10.36
CA SER A 173 -10.20 -6.47 11.76
C SER A 173 -11.03 -5.22 12.02
N THR A 174 -11.74 -5.20 13.15
CA THR A 174 -12.46 -4.03 13.69
C THR A 174 -11.86 -3.54 15.01
N ASP A 175 -10.74 -4.11 15.42
CA ASP A 175 -10.07 -3.90 16.71
C ASP A 175 -8.61 -3.44 16.51
N ASP A 176 -8.40 -2.55 15.53
CA ASP A 176 -7.08 -1.96 15.21
C ASP A 176 -6.01 -3.00 14.79
N GLY A 177 -6.44 -4.16 14.28
CA GLY A 177 -5.58 -5.27 13.87
C GLY A 177 -5.19 -6.22 15.00
N VAL A 178 -5.80 -6.13 16.19
CA VAL A 178 -5.48 -7.03 17.32
C VAL A 178 -5.97 -8.46 17.06
N THR A 179 -7.13 -8.63 16.44
CA THR A 179 -7.68 -9.91 15.95
C THR A 179 -8.18 -9.78 14.51
N TRP A 180 -8.50 -10.92 13.89
CA TRP A 180 -8.93 -11.02 12.49
C TRP A 180 -10.09 -12.02 12.37
N SER A 181 -11.04 -11.72 11.49
CA SER A 181 -12.09 -12.67 11.13
C SER A 181 -11.50 -13.90 10.42
N ALA A 182 -12.17 -15.05 10.53
CA ALA A 182 -11.92 -16.16 9.61
C ALA A 182 -12.01 -15.66 8.15
N PRO A 183 -11.11 -16.07 7.24
CA PRO A 183 -11.17 -15.64 5.85
C PRO A 183 -12.40 -16.20 5.12
N GLU A 184 -13.15 -15.31 4.48
CA GLU A 184 -14.32 -15.62 3.66
C GLU A 184 -13.92 -15.84 2.20
N ASP A 185 -14.42 -16.91 1.57
CA ASP A 185 -14.18 -17.22 0.16
C ASP A 185 -15.09 -16.40 -0.75
N VAL A 186 -14.54 -15.30 -1.27
CA VAL A 186 -15.25 -14.35 -2.14
C VAL A 186 -14.95 -14.58 -3.62
N THR A 187 -14.40 -15.75 -3.98
CA THR A 187 -13.96 -16.03 -5.36
C THR A 187 -15.10 -15.91 -6.38
N GLU A 188 -16.30 -16.40 -6.07
CA GLU A 188 -17.45 -16.35 -6.99
C GLU A 188 -17.88 -14.91 -7.31
N ALA A 189 -17.93 -14.05 -6.30
CA ALA A 189 -18.31 -12.65 -6.47
C ALA A 189 -17.20 -11.80 -7.11
N LEU A 190 -15.93 -12.07 -6.76
CA LEU A 190 -14.82 -11.13 -6.99
C LEU A 190 -13.75 -11.62 -7.99
N LYS A 191 -13.88 -12.81 -8.58
CA LYS A 191 -12.98 -13.32 -9.63
C LYS A 191 -13.76 -13.66 -10.92
N PRO A 192 -13.65 -12.85 -11.99
CA PRO A 192 -14.32 -13.13 -13.26
C PRO A 192 -14.01 -14.54 -13.79
N ARG A 193 -15.03 -15.23 -14.32
CA ARG A 193 -14.89 -16.59 -14.88
C ARG A 193 -14.01 -16.62 -16.14
N THR A 194 -14.09 -15.59 -16.97
CA THR A 194 -13.40 -15.49 -18.28
C THR A 194 -12.52 -14.25 -18.40
N ARG A 195 -11.38 -14.44 -19.08
CA ARG A 195 -10.45 -13.41 -19.55
C ARG A 195 -10.99 -12.65 -20.77
N GLY A 196 -10.33 -11.57 -21.14
CA GLY A 196 -10.77 -10.69 -22.25
C GLY A 196 -10.74 -11.39 -23.61
N ASN A 197 -9.91 -12.42 -23.75
CA ASN A 197 -9.84 -13.31 -24.91
C ASN A 197 -10.78 -14.53 -24.82
N GLY A 198 -11.74 -14.53 -23.89
CA GLY A 198 -12.70 -15.63 -23.68
C GLY A 198 -12.18 -16.84 -22.91
N GLN A 199 -10.87 -16.96 -22.64
CA GLN A 199 -10.32 -18.11 -21.92
C GLN A 199 -10.72 -18.13 -20.43
N THR A 200 -10.85 -19.32 -19.85
CA THR A 200 -11.10 -19.51 -18.40
C THR A 200 -9.99 -18.88 -17.56
N TRP A 201 -10.36 -18.11 -16.53
CA TRP A 201 -9.40 -17.38 -15.71
C TRP A 201 -8.80 -18.27 -14.61
N ALA A 202 -7.71 -18.97 -14.94
CA ALA A 202 -6.98 -19.84 -14.01
C ALA A 202 -6.24 -19.08 -12.89
N TRP A 203 -5.04 -18.55 -13.19
CA TRP A 203 -4.22 -17.82 -12.20
C TRP A 203 -4.77 -16.43 -11.88
N ASP A 204 -4.72 -16.06 -10.60
CA ASP A 204 -5.14 -14.77 -10.05
C ASP A 204 -4.19 -14.26 -8.94
N ALA A 205 -4.21 -12.95 -8.70
CA ALA A 205 -3.40 -12.26 -7.69
C ALA A 205 -4.08 -10.98 -7.20
N MET A 206 -4.15 -10.81 -5.87
CA MET A 206 -4.42 -9.51 -5.24
C MET A 206 -3.13 -8.68 -5.20
N GLY A 207 -3.23 -7.36 -5.43
CA GLY A 207 -2.13 -6.39 -5.42
C GLY A 207 -0.80 -6.93 -5.96
N PRO A 208 0.15 -7.32 -5.08
CA PRO A 208 0.09 -7.23 -3.62
C PRO A 208 0.62 -5.89 -3.11
N GLY A 209 0.31 -5.54 -1.86
CA GLY A 209 0.70 -4.26 -1.26
C GLY A 209 -0.47 -3.60 -0.54
N ALA A 210 -0.82 -2.36 -0.91
CA ALA A 210 -1.92 -1.64 -0.29
C ALA A 210 -3.03 -1.32 -1.30
N GLY A 211 -4.28 -1.41 -0.84
CA GLY A 211 -5.40 -0.69 -1.44
C GLY A 211 -5.47 0.74 -0.91
N ILE A 212 -6.43 1.52 -1.41
CA ILE A 212 -6.67 2.90 -0.99
C ILE A 212 -8.12 3.10 -0.56
N GLN A 213 -8.32 4.05 0.35
CA GLN A 213 -9.60 4.74 0.47
C GLN A 213 -9.48 6.10 -0.21
N THR A 214 -10.37 6.44 -1.13
CA THR A 214 -10.41 7.74 -1.81
C THR A 214 -10.84 8.87 -0.85
N ARG A 215 -10.71 10.13 -1.28
CA ARG A 215 -11.27 11.29 -0.54
C ARG A 215 -12.79 11.22 -0.43
N GLY A 216 -13.47 10.61 -1.41
CA GLY A 216 -14.91 10.32 -1.38
C GLY A 216 -15.31 9.17 -0.44
N GLY A 217 -14.36 8.44 0.15
CA GLY A 217 -14.62 7.35 1.10
C GLY A 217 -14.71 5.94 0.48
N ARG A 218 -14.81 5.83 -0.86
CA ARG A 218 -14.76 4.55 -1.60
C ARG A 218 -13.47 3.79 -1.27
N LEU A 219 -13.60 2.51 -0.95
CA LEU A 219 -12.48 1.58 -0.81
C LEU A 219 -12.14 0.98 -2.17
N VAL A 220 -10.84 0.88 -2.52
CA VAL A 220 -10.36 0.33 -3.79
C VAL A 220 -9.14 -0.56 -3.55
N ILE A 221 -9.23 -1.81 -4.01
CA ILE A 221 -8.16 -2.83 -3.97
C ILE A 221 -7.65 -3.04 -5.40
N PRO A 222 -6.35 -2.91 -5.68
CA PRO A 222 -5.77 -3.31 -6.95
C PRO A 222 -5.68 -4.84 -7.02
N ALA A 223 -6.05 -5.42 -8.15
CA ALA A 223 -5.93 -6.85 -8.43
C ALA A 223 -5.55 -7.10 -9.89
N LEU A 224 -5.25 -8.35 -10.22
CA LEU A 224 -4.95 -8.79 -11.58
C LEU A 224 -6.07 -8.38 -12.54
N HIS A 225 -5.73 -7.52 -13.50
CA HIS A 225 -6.60 -6.89 -14.51
C HIS A 225 -7.91 -6.25 -14.01
N ARG A 226 -8.03 -5.92 -12.71
CA ARG A 226 -9.25 -5.35 -12.13
C ARG A 226 -9.02 -4.53 -10.87
N HIS A 227 -10.04 -3.80 -10.45
CA HIS A 227 -10.23 -3.34 -9.09
C HIS A 227 -11.33 -4.15 -8.42
N LEU A 228 -11.19 -4.34 -7.10
CA LEU A 228 -12.32 -4.62 -6.22
C LEU A 228 -12.63 -3.33 -5.48
N TYR A 229 -13.89 -2.92 -5.40
CA TYR A 229 -14.26 -1.65 -4.77
C TYR A 229 -15.54 -1.75 -3.94
N SER A 230 -15.67 -0.86 -2.95
CA SER A 230 -16.84 -0.73 -2.08
C SER A 230 -17.15 0.74 -1.82
N ASP A 231 -18.43 1.10 -1.93
CA ASP A 231 -18.97 2.42 -1.60
C ASP A 231 -19.62 2.46 -0.20
N ASP A 232 -19.85 1.29 0.39
CA ASP A 232 -20.59 1.00 1.62
C ASP A 232 -19.65 0.47 2.73
N ARG A 233 -18.41 0.97 2.75
CA ARG A 233 -17.36 0.68 3.78
C ARG A 233 -16.94 -0.79 3.90
N GLY A 234 -17.32 -1.59 2.92
CA GLY A 234 -17.01 -3.01 2.78
C GLY A 234 -18.19 -3.94 3.08
N GLU A 235 -19.41 -3.42 3.26
CA GLU A 235 -20.63 -4.23 3.35
C GLU A 235 -20.91 -5.00 2.04
N THR A 236 -20.65 -4.39 0.88
CA THR A 236 -20.61 -5.07 -0.41
C THR A 236 -19.35 -4.73 -1.19
N TRP A 237 -18.86 -5.69 -1.98
CA TRP A 237 -17.70 -5.51 -2.86
C TRP A 237 -18.08 -5.80 -4.30
N LYS A 238 -17.64 -4.93 -5.21
CA LYS A 238 -17.93 -4.95 -6.64
C LYS A 238 -16.65 -5.09 -7.45
N VAL A 239 -16.74 -5.69 -8.63
CA VAL A 239 -15.61 -5.84 -9.57
C VAL A 239 -15.66 -4.76 -10.64
N GLN A 240 -14.52 -4.15 -10.93
CA GLN A 240 -14.31 -3.35 -12.13
C GLN A 240 -13.13 -3.91 -12.90
N ARG A 241 -13.36 -4.51 -14.07
CA ARG A 241 -12.26 -4.94 -14.96
C ARG A 241 -11.63 -3.71 -15.59
N ILE A 242 -10.31 -3.71 -15.79
CA ILE A 242 -9.65 -2.59 -16.46
C ILE A 242 -10.00 -2.64 -17.95
N THR A 243 -10.90 -1.78 -18.38
CA THR A 243 -11.26 -1.57 -19.79
C THR A 243 -10.50 -0.36 -20.34
N ASP A 244 -10.06 -0.44 -21.60
CA ASP A 244 -9.51 0.68 -22.35
C ASP A 244 -10.64 1.55 -22.94
N VAL A 245 -10.70 2.82 -22.55
CA VAL A 245 -11.71 3.78 -23.04
C VAL A 245 -11.67 4.03 -24.55
N SER A 246 -10.53 3.77 -25.20
CA SER A 246 -10.35 4.01 -26.64
C SER A 246 -10.79 2.85 -27.53
N THR A 247 -10.90 1.63 -26.98
CA THR A 247 -11.19 0.41 -27.75
C THR A 247 -12.29 -0.47 -27.15
N GLY A 248 -12.71 -0.23 -25.90
CA GLY A 248 -13.62 -1.11 -25.16
C GLY A 248 -13.00 -2.45 -24.75
N ALA A 249 -11.70 -2.67 -25.00
CA ALA A 249 -11.03 -3.93 -24.73
C ALA A 249 -10.54 -4.06 -23.27
N TYR A 250 -10.51 -5.29 -22.74
CA TYR A 250 -9.94 -5.56 -21.42
C TYR A 250 -8.41 -5.56 -21.44
N GLN A 251 -7.80 -4.81 -20.53
CA GLN A 251 -6.36 -4.57 -20.48
C GLN A 251 -5.64 -5.63 -19.64
N GLU A 252 -5.36 -6.79 -20.25
CA GLU A 252 -4.84 -7.98 -19.56
C GLU A 252 -3.33 -8.25 -19.83
N GLY A 253 -2.56 -7.20 -20.14
CA GLY A 253 -1.11 -7.25 -20.42
C GLY A 253 -0.19 -7.03 -19.20
N THR A 254 -0.76 -6.68 -18.05
CA THR A 254 -0.04 -6.44 -16.79
C THR A 254 -0.31 -7.55 -15.76
N SER A 255 0.29 -7.44 -14.57
CA SER A 255 0.15 -8.44 -13.50
C SER A 255 -0.15 -7.80 -12.14
N GLU A 256 0.89 -7.57 -11.34
CA GLU A 256 0.81 -7.04 -9.98
C GLU A 256 0.71 -5.51 -10.02
N GLY A 257 -0.40 -4.99 -9.52
CA GLY A 257 -0.78 -3.58 -9.64
C GLY A 257 -0.80 -2.84 -8.32
N ALA A 258 -0.49 -1.55 -8.38
CA ALA A 258 -0.66 -0.61 -7.28
C ALA A 258 -1.51 0.58 -7.76
N VAL A 259 -2.30 1.17 -6.87
CA VAL A 259 -3.31 2.20 -7.22
C VAL A 259 -3.16 3.44 -6.33
N VAL A 260 -3.42 4.63 -6.91
CA VAL A 260 -3.45 5.91 -6.18
C VAL A 260 -4.55 6.82 -6.74
N GLU A 261 -5.16 7.64 -5.88
CA GLU A 261 -6.11 8.68 -6.29
C GLU A 261 -5.36 9.98 -6.68
N LEU A 262 -5.69 10.51 -7.85
CA LEU A 262 -5.16 11.77 -8.37
C LEU A 262 -5.93 12.98 -7.82
N LEU A 263 -5.41 14.20 -7.94
CA LEU A 263 -6.08 15.43 -7.47
C LEU A 263 -7.43 15.68 -8.14
N ASP A 264 -7.60 15.27 -9.39
CA ASP A 264 -8.84 15.39 -10.17
C ASP A 264 -9.91 14.32 -9.85
N GLY A 265 -9.63 13.42 -8.89
CA GLY A 265 -10.54 12.34 -8.48
C GLY A 265 -10.40 11.05 -9.29
N ARG A 266 -9.66 11.06 -10.40
CA ARG A 266 -9.35 9.84 -11.16
C ARG A 266 -8.38 8.94 -10.38
N LEU A 267 -8.36 7.67 -10.72
CA LEU A 267 -7.39 6.70 -10.24
C LEU A 267 -6.24 6.58 -11.24
N MET A 268 -5.03 6.36 -10.74
CA MET A 268 -3.89 5.90 -11.51
C MET A 268 -3.50 4.48 -11.08
N ARG A 269 -3.35 3.58 -12.04
CA ARG A 269 -2.71 2.27 -11.89
C ARG A 269 -1.24 2.35 -12.28
N ASN A 270 -0.38 1.65 -11.54
CA ASN A 270 1.05 1.54 -11.81
C ASN A 270 1.49 0.07 -11.66
N ASP A 271 1.51 -0.66 -12.75
CA ASP A 271 1.53 -2.12 -12.77
C ASP A 271 2.85 -2.72 -13.25
N ARG A 272 3.12 -3.94 -12.78
CA ARG A 272 4.17 -4.84 -13.27
C ARG A 272 3.74 -5.43 -14.61
N ALA A 273 4.33 -4.98 -15.71
CA ALA A 273 4.17 -5.64 -17.00
C ALA A 273 4.81 -7.04 -17.03
N VAL A 274 4.31 -7.90 -17.91
CA VAL A 274 4.75 -9.30 -18.07
C VAL A 274 4.89 -9.69 -19.54
N GLY A 275 5.53 -10.84 -19.81
CA GLY A 275 5.69 -11.39 -21.15
C GLY A 275 6.32 -10.39 -22.13
N SER A 276 5.79 -10.35 -23.36
CA SER A 276 6.18 -9.42 -24.43
C SER A 276 5.90 -7.96 -24.07
N VAL A 277 4.83 -7.66 -23.32
CA VAL A 277 4.46 -6.31 -22.89
C VAL A 277 5.56 -5.67 -22.03
N TRP A 278 6.28 -6.46 -21.22
CA TRP A 278 7.46 -5.93 -20.51
C TRP A 278 8.66 -5.72 -21.44
N GLU A 279 8.92 -6.63 -22.39
CA GLU A 279 10.14 -6.58 -23.23
C GLU A 279 10.23 -5.32 -24.10
N THR A 280 9.10 -4.73 -24.51
CA THR A 280 9.05 -3.51 -25.36
C THR A 280 9.69 -2.28 -24.72
N ALA A 281 9.67 -2.16 -23.39
CA ALA A 281 10.10 -0.94 -22.69
C ALA A 281 10.89 -1.19 -21.39
N LYS A 282 10.64 -2.29 -20.68
CA LYS A 282 11.31 -2.65 -19.41
C LYS A 282 11.07 -1.58 -18.33
N ARG A 283 9.79 -1.21 -18.18
CA ARG A 283 9.25 -0.13 -17.33
C ARG A 283 8.07 -0.60 -16.48
N ARG A 284 7.66 0.23 -15.53
CA ARG A 284 6.27 0.24 -15.01
C ARG A 284 5.31 0.65 -16.11
N TRP A 285 4.10 0.07 -16.09
CA TRP A 285 3.03 0.42 -17.03
C TRP A 285 1.93 1.18 -16.28
N VAL A 286 1.52 2.31 -16.82
CA VAL A 286 0.64 3.28 -16.16
C VAL A 286 -0.63 3.51 -16.99
N ALA A 287 -1.78 3.53 -16.31
CA ALA A 287 -3.07 3.91 -16.88
C ALA A 287 -3.82 4.82 -15.89
N THR A 288 -4.64 5.74 -16.41
CA THR A 288 -5.45 6.66 -15.58
C THR A 288 -6.91 6.67 -16.01
N GLY A 289 -7.84 6.79 -15.07
CA GLY A 289 -9.27 6.59 -15.35
C GLY A 289 -10.17 6.63 -14.13
N THR A 290 -11.41 6.18 -14.29
CA THR A 290 -12.41 6.04 -13.22
C THR A 290 -12.86 4.58 -13.13
N ILE A 291 -13.60 4.24 -12.08
CA ILE A 291 -14.26 2.91 -11.99
C ILE A 291 -15.43 2.85 -12.98
N GLU A 292 -16.12 3.97 -13.15
CA GLU A 292 -17.32 4.15 -13.95
C GLU A 292 -17.06 4.12 -15.47
N ASP A 293 -16.10 4.91 -15.95
CA ASP A 293 -15.86 5.15 -17.38
C ASP A 293 -14.79 4.22 -17.98
N GLY A 294 -13.92 3.67 -17.12
CA GLY A 294 -12.74 2.89 -17.54
C GLY A 294 -11.44 3.68 -17.49
N PHE A 295 -10.39 3.14 -18.10
CA PHE A 295 -9.02 3.67 -18.04
C PHE A 295 -8.43 3.92 -19.42
N SER A 296 -7.48 4.86 -19.51
CA SER A 296 -6.60 4.98 -20.69
C SER A 296 -5.91 3.65 -21.00
N THR A 297 -5.52 3.41 -22.25
CA THR A 297 -4.54 2.38 -22.60
C THR A 297 -3.34 2.46 -21.66
N TYR A 298 -2.88 1.33 -21.11
CA TYR A 298 -1.63 1.29 -20.35
C TYR A 298 -0.45 1.66 -21.26
N ALA A 299 0.37 2.60 -20.82
CA ALA A 299 1.63 2.98 -21.47
C ALA A 299 2.82 2.80 -20.52
N PRO A 300 4.02 2.50 -21.02
CA PRO A 300 5.23 2.47 -20.19
C PRO A 300 5.63 3.87 -19.72
N ASP A 301 5.86 4.06 -18.42
CA ASP A 301 6.44 5.29 -17.88
C ASP A 301 7.90 5.43 -18.35
N ALA A 302 8.24 6.57 -18.96
CA ALA A 302 9.56 6.81 -19.55
C ALA A 302 10.72 6.64 -18.55
N THR A 303 10.49 6.98 -17.28
CA THR A 303 11.49 7.09 -16.20
C THR A 303 11.54 5.88 -15.26
N LEU A 304 10.43 5.16 -15.08
CA LEU A 304 10.30 4.10 -14.08
C LEU A 304 10.79 2.75 -14.62
N LEU A 305 12.12 2.58 -14.68
CA LEU A 305 12.78 1.28 -14.91
C LEU A 305 12.19 0.20 -13.97
N ASP A 306 11.93 -1.01 -14.47
CA ASP A 306 11.43 -2.13 -13.66
C ASP A 306 11.97 -3.50 -14.13
N PRO A 307 12.39 -4.40 -13.21
CA PRO A 307 13.02 -5.68 -13.54
C PRO A 307 12.02 -6.87 -13.51
N ARG A 308 10.74 -6.64 -13.85
CA ARG A 308 9.62 -7.59 -13.62
C ARG A 308 9.43 -7.87 -12.12
N ALA A 309 9.24 -6.81 -11.35
CA ALA A 309 8.95 -6.86 -9.92
C ALA A 309 7.65 -6.12 -9.57
N GLN A 310 7.14 -6.33 -8.37
CA GLN A 310 6.15 -5.44 -7.78
C GLN A 310 6.82 -4.09 -7.40
N GLY A 311 6.01 -3.04 -7.33
CA GLY A 311 6.41 -1.74 -6.79
C GLY A 311 5.22 -1.16 -6.02
N SER A 312 5.49 -0.21 -5.13
CA SER A 312 4.48 0.44 -4.29
C SER A 312 4.32 1.92 -4.61
N ILE A 313 3.11 2.44 -4.44
CA ILE A 313 2.76 3.84 -4.68
C ILE A 313 1.94 4.37 -3.49
N LEU A 314 2.10 5.65 -3.17
CA LEU A 314 1.47 6.31 -2.02
C LEU A 314 1.14 7.76 -2.35
N ARG A 315 -0.10 8.20 -2.16
CA ARG A 315 -0.39 9.64 -2.04
C ARG A 315 0.05 10.08 -0.65
N TYR A 316 1.15 10.84 -0.59
CA TYR A 316 1.69 11.33 0.67
C TYR A 316 0.91 12.54 1.19
N ASN A 317 0.44 13.42 0.30
CA ASN A 317 -0.38 14.58 0.64
C ASN A 317 -1.12 15.16 -0.60
N SER A 318 -2.02 16.11 -0.37
CA SER A 318 -2.90 16.70 -1.43
C SER A 318 -2.99 18.23 -1.36
N ASP A 319 -2.69 18.82 -0.21
CA ASP A 319 -2.29 20.21 0.01
C ASP A 319 -1.02 20.57 -0.79
N SER A 320 -0.77 21.86 -1.03
CA SER A 320 0.32 22.29 -1.92
C SER A 320 1.70 22.35 -1.22
N PRO A 321 2.79 21.86 -1.84
CA PRO A 321 2.81 21.06 -3.07
C PRO A 321 2.31 19.64 -2.80
N ALA A 322 1.44 19.12 -3.67
CA ALA A 322 0.90 17.77 -3.52
C ALA A 322 1.94 16.74 -3.98
N ARG A 323 2.00 15.58 -3.32
CA ARG A 323 3.05 14.58 -3.58
C ARG A 323 2.48 13.17 -3.73
N ILE A 324 2.80 12.55 -4.87
CA ILE A 324 2.72 11.09 -5.05
C ILE A 324 4.13 10.53 -4.88
N MET A 325 4.28 9.47 -4.10
CA MET A 325 5.53 8.76 -3.88
C MET A 325 5.50 7.38 -4.49
N PHE A 326 6.60 6.94 -5.09
CA PHE A 326 6.73 5.63 -5.73
C PHE A 326 8.05 4.93 -5.38
N LEU A 327 8.00 3.63 -5.13
CA LEU A 327 9.14 2.80 -4.74
C LEU A 327 9.15 1.47 -5.52
N ASN A 328 10.23 1.23 -6.25
CA ASN A 328 10.58 -0.06 -6.86
C ASN A 328 12.10 -0.16 -7.04
N SER A 329 12.59 -1.27 -7.59
CA SER A 329 13.96 -1.34 -8.12
C SER A 329 14.07 -0.56 -9.42
N ALA A 330 14.87 0.51 -9.43
CA ALA A 330 15.16 1.31 -10.61
C ALA A 330 16.23 0.62 -11.50
N SER A 331 15.89 -0.54 -12.05
CA SER A 331 16.75 -1.31 -12.96
C SER A 331 15.89 -2.15 -13.91
N THR A 332 16.40 -2.42 -15.10
CA THR A 332 15.81 -3.38 -16.06
C THR A 332 16.31 -4.81 -15.86
N VAL A 333 17.23 -5.03 -14.91
CA VAL A 333 17.97 -6.30 -14.74
C VAL A 333 17.84 -6.86 -13.32
N THR A 334 18.08 -6.06 -12.28
CA THR A 334 18.12 -6.54 -10.89
C THR A 334 17.00 -5.95 -10.03
N ARG A 335 16.57 -6.71 -9.01
CA ARG A 335 15.67 -6.24 -7.95
C ARG A 335 16.38 -5.36 -6.89
N THR A 336 17.70 -5.28 -6.89
CA THR A 336 18.52 -4.64 -5.83
C THR A 336 18.97 -3.20 -6.11
N LYS A 337 18.12 -2.40 -6.78
CA LYS A 337 18.35 -0.96 -7.01
C LYS A 337 17.15 -0.12 -6.55
N MET A 338 16.67 -0.39 -5.34
CA MET A 338 15.48 0.26 -4.77
C MET A 338 15.64 1.79 -4.74
N ARG A 339 14.72 2.52 -5.39
CA ARG A 339 14.70 3.99 -5.47
C ARG A 339 13.33 4.54 -5.09
N VAL A 340 13.27 5.34 -4.02
CA VAL A 340 12.09 6.13 -3.69
C VAL A 340 12.06 7.40 -4.55
N ARG A 341 10.86 7.79 -4.96
CA ARG A 341 10.62 8.90 -5.88
C ARG A 341 9.46 9.77 -5.41
N ILE A 342 9.47 11.03 -5.83
CA ILE A 342 8.36 11.99 -5.66
C ILE A 342 7.99 12.55 -7.03
N SER A 343 6.69 12.59 -7.30
CA SER A 343 6.03 13.36 -8.36
C SER A 343 5.20 14.48 -7.71
N TYR A 344 5.24 15.67 -8.32
CA TYR A 344 4.42 16.84 -7.96
C TYR A 344 3.31 17.12 -8.99
N ASP A 345 3.18 16.27 -10.01
CA ASP A 345 2.45 16.53 -11.26
C ASP A 345 1.49 15.38 -11.65
N GLU A 346 0.98 14.69 -10.63
CA GLU A 346 0.04 13.55 -10.74
C GLU A 346 0.63 12.31 -11.44
N GLY A 347 1.91 12.04 -11.19
CA GLY A 347 2.62 10.84 -11.64
C GLY A 347 3.28 10.96 -13.02
N ARG A 348 3.28 12.16 -13.64
CA ARG A 348 3.81 12.38 -14.99
C ARG A 348 5.34 12.45 -15.03
N THR A 349 5.97 13.08 -14.04
CA THR A 349 7.43 13.16 -13.91
C THR A 349 7.89 12.91 -12.47
N TRP A 350 9.14 12.44 -12.33
CA TRP A 350 9.69 11.96 -11.05
C TRP A 350 11.04 12.63 -10.71
N PRO A 351 11.07 13.98 -10.53
CA PRO A 351 12.29 14.77 -10.42
C PRO A 351 13.15 14.49 -9.17
N ILE A 352 12.58 13.85 -8.14
CA ILE A 352 13.33 13.26 -7.01
C ILE A 352 13.05 11.73 -6.96
N SER A 353 14.02 10.85 -6.65
CA SER A 353 15.46 11.14 -6.66
C SER A 353 16.39 10.21 -5.85
N ARG A 354 15.92 9.49 -4.82
CA ARG A 354 16.85 8.88 -3.84
C ARG A 354 16.87 7.34 -3.82
N PRO A 355 18.04 6.68 -4.01
CA PRO A 355 18.17 5.24 -3.81
C PRO A 355 18.22 4.91 -2.32
N LEU A 356 17.69 3.75 -1.91
CA LEU A 356 17.70 3.34 -0.50
C LEU A 356 19.11 3.03 0.03
N SER A 357 20.06 2.74 -0.86
CA SER A 357 21.48 2.54 -0.52
C SER A 357 22.19 3.76 0.05
N ASP A 358 21.62 4.96 -0.07
CA ASP A 358 22.12 6.17 0.60
C ASP A 358 21.97 6.09 2.14
N ALA A 359 21.06 5.24 2.61
CA ALA A 359 20.95 4.81 4.00
C ALA A 359 21.31 3.32 4.05
N PRO A 360 22.61 2.96 4.17
CA PRO A 360 23.02 1.56 4.17
C PRO A 360 22.41 0.81 5.35
N LEU A 361 22.02 -0.45 5.13
CA LEU A 361 21.47 -1.28 6.20
C LEU A 361 22.56 -1.59 7.24
N PRO A 362 22.25 -1.54 8.55
CA PRO A 362 23.18 -1.98 9.58
C PRO A 362 23.34 -3.52 9.54
N SER A 363 24.42 -4.03 10.10
CA SER A 363 24.58 -5.47 10.32
C SER A 363 23.63 -5.94 11.44
N TRP A 364 22.84 -6.99 11.16
CA TRP A 364 21.95 -7.62 12.13
C TRP A 364 22.44 -9.05 12.43
N PRO A 365 22.74 -9.40 13.69
CA PRO A 365 23.30 -10.72 14.04
C PRO A 365 22.45 -11.92 13.59
N GLY A 366 21.12 -11.79 13.53
CA GLY A 366 20.21 -12.85 13.10
C GLY A 366 20.37 -13.28 11.63
N LEU A 367 20.94 -12.40 10.78
CA LEU A 367 21.20 -12.68 9.37
C LEU A 367 22.52 -13.46 9.13
N GLY A 368 23.34 -13.66 10.17
CA GLY A 368 24.63 -14.35 10.05
C GLY A 368 25.59 -13.70 9.05
N THR A 369 26.39 -14.51 8.37
CA THR A 369 27.43 -14.08 7.42
C THR A 369 27.00 -14.20 5.94
N GLY A 370 25.70 -14.27 5.66
CA GLY A 370 25.17 -14.39 4.31
C GLY A 370 25.45 -13.16 3.43
N ASN A 371 25.40 -13.33 2.10
CA ASN A 371 25.52 -12.21 1.16
C ASN A 371 24.15 -11.54 0.98
N TRP A 372 23.82 -10.60 1.86
CA TRP A 372 22.50 -9.97 1.93
C TRP A 372 22.37 -8.73 1.04
N ALA A 373 21.32 -8.68 0.21
CA ALA A 373 21.03 -7.54 -0.66
C ALA A 373 19.55 -7.13 -0.61
N GLU A 374 19.31 -5.86 -0.28
CA GLU A 374 17.98 -5.25 -0.27
C GLU A 374 17.45 -5.11 -1.70
N GLY A 375 16.22 -5.58 -1.94
CA GLY A 375 15.58 -5.47 -3.25
C GLY A 375 14.44 -6.45 -3.50
N GLY A 376 13.35 -5.96 -4.07
CA GLY A 376 12.22 -6.81 -4.46
C GLY A 376 10.89 -6.09 -4.30
N TYR A 377 9.92 -6.80 -3.74
CA TYR A 377 8.60 -6.27 -3.43
C TYR A 377 8.72 -5.22 -2.30
N SER A 378 7.78 -4.27 -2.28
CA SER A 378 7.73 -3.20 -1.29
C SER A 378 6.31 -2.77 -0.95
N SER A 379 6.12 -2.08 0.17
CA SER A 379 4.84 -1.45 0.52
C SER A 379 5.07 -0.21 1.37
N MET A 380 4.31 0.87 1.16
CA MET A 380 4.52 2.17 1.80
C MET A 380 3.26 2.69 2.48
N ALA A 381 3.41 3.29 3.66
CA ALA A 381 2.38 4.03 4.37
C ALA A 381 2.95 5.30 5.01
N LYS A 382 2.13 6.35 5.15
CA LYS A 382 2.53 7.59 5.84
C LYS A 382 2.29 7.46 7.34
N THR A 383 3.35 7.44 8.13
CA THR A 383 3.32 7.46 9.60
C THR A 383 2.72 8.76 10.17
N ALA A 384 2.30 8.77 11.44
CA ALA A 384 1.72 9.94 12.09
C ALA A 384 2.74 11.07 12.29
N ASP A 385 3.98 10.73 12.63
CA ASP A 385 5.10 11.67 12.73
C ASP A 385 5.72 12.01 11.36
N TYR A 386 4.90 12.08 10.31
CA TYR A 386 5.24 12.62 8.98
C TYR A 386 6.43 11.96 8.26
N HIS A 387 6.80 10.72 8.60
CA HIS A 387 7.71 9.90 7.80
C HIS A 387 6.93 8.97 6.85
N VAL A 388 7.59 8.53 5.78
CA VAL A 388 7.19 7.34 5.03
C VAL A 388 7.72 6.13 5.79
N GLY A 389 6.83 5.22 6.20
CA GLY A 389 7.19 3.85 6.53
C GLY A 389 7.19 3.02 5.25
N ALA A 390 8.22 2.22 5.02
CA ALA A 390 8.38 1.39 3.83
C ALA A 390 8.86 -0.02 4.22
N LEU A 391 8.11 -1.05 3.85
CA LEU A 391 8.58 -2.44 3.88
C LEU A 391 9.30 -2.76 2.57
N VAL A 392 10.41 -3.50 2.65
CA VAL A 392 11.23 -3.91 1.49
C VAL A 392 11.76 -5.33 1.68
N GLU A 393 11.73 -6.16 0.64
CA GLU A 393 12.37 -7.48 0.64
C GLU A 393 13.91 -7.40 0.73
N LEU A 394 14.50 -8.30 1.51
CA LEU A 394 15.94 -8.45 1.74
C LEU A 394 16.33 -9.91 1.47
N ASN A 395 17.40 -10.13 0.70
CA ASN A 395 17.70 -11.41 0.06
C ASN A 395 19.06 -11.97 0.47
N GLU A 396 19.10 -13.18 1.01
CA GLU A 396 20.36 -13.93 1.14
C GLU A 396 20.71 -14.54 -0.22
N ASN A 397 21.74 -14.01 -0.89
CA ASN A 397 22.09 -14.32 -2.27
C ASN A 397 20.96 -13.94 -3.26
N THR A 398 21.28 -13.07 -4.22
CA THR A 398 20.30 -12.57 -5.22
C THR A 398 19.87 -13.60 -6.26
N GLY A 399 20.48 -14.79 -6.27
CA GLY A 399 20.13 -15.90 -7.13
C GLY A 399 18.89 -16.69 -6.68
N SER A 400 18.42 -17.57 -7.57
CA SER A 400 17.23 -18.41 -7.38
C SER A 400 17.55 -19.77 -6.74
N SER A 401 18.26 -19.79 -5.61
CA SER A 401 18.29 -21.01 -4.77
C SER A 401 17.03 -21.08 -3.91
N ALA A 402 16.46 -22.27 -3.71
CA ALA A 402 15.35 -22.48 -2.77
C ALA A 402 15.79 -22.31 -1.30
N SER A 403 17.08 -22.53 -0.99
CA SER A 403 17.69 -22.42 0.34
C SER A 403 18.05 -20.99 0.75
N SER A 404 17.99 -20.04 -0.18
CA SER A 404 18.29 -18.63 0.09
C SER A 404 17.21 -18.03 1.00
N HIS A 405 17.58 -17.65 2.21
CA HIS A 405 16.65 -17.02 3.15
C HIS A 405 16.20 -15.64 2.62
N ARG A 406 14.99 -15.23 2.99
CA ARG A 406 14.39 -13.95 2.59
C ARG A 406 13.76 -13.29 3.82
N SER A 407 14.03 -12.01 3.98
CA SER A 407 13.64 -11.22 5.14
C SER A 407 12.93 -9.94 4.69
N ILE A 408 12.24 -9.25 5.60
CA ILE A 408 11.65 -7.93 5.32
C ILE A 408 12.28 -6.88 6.23
N VAL A 409 12.79 -5.80 5.62
CA VAL A 409 13.22 -4.59 6.33
C VAL A 409 12.03 -3.63 6.40
N PHE A 410 11.78 -3.07 7.57
CA PHE A 410 11.04 -1.82 7.73
C PHE A 410 12.03 -0.66 7.76
N ARG A 411 11.91 0.23 6.77
CA ARG A 411 12.53 1.55 6.78
C ARG A 411 11.52 2.60 7.17
N LYS A 412 12.00 3.66 7.81
CA LYS A 412 11.23 4.88 8.07
C LYS A 412 12.08 6.09 7.73
N PHE A 413 11.65 6.93 6.79
CA PHE A 413 12.40 8.12 6.36
C PHE A 413 11.48 9.31 6.10
N ASN A 414 11.96 10.53 6.39
CA ASN A 414 11.17 11.76 6.20
C ASN A 414 11.41 12.42 4.83
N LEU A 415 10.56 13.40 4.51
CA LEU A 415 10.62 14.12 3.24
C LEU A 415 11.97 14.85 3.01
N PRO A 416 12.56 15.56 3.98
CA PRO A 416 13.94 16.08 3.88
C PRO A 416 14.99 15.03 3.51
N TRP A 417 14.90 13.80 4.04
CA TRP A 417 15.79 12.72 3.61
C TRP A 417 15.57 12.34 2.13
N ILE A 418 14.31 12.23 1.67
CA ILE A 418 14.01 11.92 0.26
C ILE A 418 14.48 13.05 -0.69
N LEU A 419 14.38 14.31 -0.27
CA LEU A 419 14.81 15.49 -1.02
C LEU A 419 16.34 15.62 -1.10
N ASN A 420 17.07 15.18 -0.07
CA ASN A 420 18.54 15.26 0.03
C ASN A 420 19.10 16.67 -0.29
N GLY A 421 18.58 17.68 0.41
CA GLY A 421 19.01 19.08 0.24
C GLY A 421 18.41 19.83 -0.96
N ARG A 422 17.60 19.17 -1.80
CA ARG A 422 16.86 19.84 -2.87
C ARG A 422 15.66 20.61 -2.31
N THR A 423 15.37 21.78 -2.90
CA THR A 423 14.12 22.50 -2.70
C THR A 423 12.95 21.80 -3.41
N GLU A 424 11.72 22.12 -2.99
CA GLU A 424 10.48 21.61 -3.58
C GLU A 424 9.43 22.73 -3.69
N PRO A 425 8.46 22.64 -4.62
CA PRO A 425 8.36 21.64 -5.69
C PRO A 425 9.45 21.84 -6.75
N LEU A 426 9.97 20.75 -7.31
CA LEU A 426 10.69 20.81 -8.58
C LEU A 426 9.68 20.55 -9.71
N THR A 427 9.35 21.58 -10.48
CA THR A 427 8.87 21.38 -11.84
C THR A 427 10.01 20.84 -12.69
N SER A 428 9.75 19.84 -13.52
CA SER A 428 10.68 19.51 -14.62
C SER A 428 10.82 20.71 -15.55
N PRO A 429 12.02 20.98 -16.12
CA PRO A 429 12.19 21.97 -17.19
C PRO A 429 11.56 21.51 -18.51
#